data_AF-V8NCD0-F1
#
_entry.id   AF-V8NCD0-F1
#
_cell.length_a   1.000
_cell.length_b   1.000
_cell.length_c   1.000
_cell.angle_alpha   90.00
_cell.angle_beta   90.00
_cell.angle_gamma   90.00
#
_symmetry.space_group_name_H-M   'P 1'
#
loop_
_entity.id
_entity.type
_entity.pdbx_description
1 polymer ?
#
loop_
_entity_poly.entity_id
_entity_poly.type
_entity_poly.pdbx_seq_one_letter_code
_entity_poly.pdbx_strand_id
1 'polypeptide(L)'
;GPGGVISRKAVIQGGILRFPAVESADESQYLCRVRNSVGQHMARAFLQVQSTSVPQVQVSPERTEVQEGSTVRLYCRAAGSPAATITWEKEGGSLPP
;
A
#
# COMPACT_ATOMS: atom_id res chain seq x y z
N GLY A 1 15.85 5.54 5.45
CA GLY A 1 15.75 5.65 6.92
C GLY A 1 16.61 6.78 7.51
N PRO A 2 16.15 7.45 8.59
CA PRO A 2 16.90 8.51 9.27
C PRO A 2 18.12 7.87 9.95
N GLY A 3 19.31 8.18 9.45
CA GLY A 3 20.57 7.58 9.89
C GLY A 3 21.49 7.15 8.74
N GLY A 4 21.03 7.18 7.48
CA GLY A 4 21.89 6.92 6.32
C GLY A 4 22.38 5.47 6.19
N VAL A 5 21.83 4.55 6.99
CA VAL A 5 22.14 3.13 6.92
C VAL A 5 21.12 2.45 6.01
N ILE A 6 21.60 1.90 4.90
CA ILE A 6 20.83 1.08 3.97
C ILE A 6 20.49 -0.26 4.66
N SER A 7 19.32 -0.84 4.40
CA SER A 7 18.95 -2.16 4.93
C SER A 7 20.05 -3.19 4.70
N ARG A 8 20.31 -4.02 5.73
CA ARG A 8 21.34 -5.08 5.69
C ARG A 8 21.09 -6.14 4.61
N LYS A 9 19.86 -6.22 4.11
CA LYS A 9 19.47 -7.13 3.02
C LYS A 9 19.82 -6.56 1.65
N ALA A 10 20.08 -5.26 1.53
CA ALA A 10 20.40 -4.62 0.26
C ALA A 10 21.80 -5.01 -0.24
N VAL A 11 21.95 -5.16 -1.55
CA VAL A 11 23.20 -5.56 -2.20
C VAL A 11 23.59 -4.49 -3.23
N ILE A 12 24.87 -4.09 -3.23
CA ILE A 12 25.44 -3.22 -4.25
C ILE A 12 26.39 -4.04 -5.13
N GLN A 13 26.07 -4.18 -6.41
CA GLN A 13 26.90 -4.94 -7.37
C GLN A 13 26.78 -4.35 -8.77
N GLY A 14 27.91 -4.11 -9.44
CA GLY A 14 27.93 -3.64 -10.83
C GLY A 14 27.20 -2.31 -11.08
N GLY A 15 27.20 -1.40 -10.10
CA GLY A 15 26.47 -0.13 -10.19
C GLY A 15 24.97 -0.23 -9.85
N ILE A 16 24.48 -1.41 -9.49
CA ILE A 16 23.07 -1.65 -9.12
C ILE A 16 22.96 -1.71 -7.60
N LEU A 17 22.01 -0.96 -7.02
CA LEU A 17 21.54 -1.12 -5.63
C LEU A 17 20.25 -1.95 -5.65
N ARG A 18 20.29 -3.16 -5.09
CA ARG A 18 19.19 -4.13 -5.12
C ARG A 18 18.66 -4.40 -3.71
N PHE A 19 17.35 -4.32 -3.55
CA PHE A 19 16.62 -4.72 -2.33
C PHE A 19 15.89 -6.04 -2.60
N PRO A 20 16.31 -7.19 -2.04
CA PRO A 20 15.64 -8.48 -2.28
C PRO A 20 14.20 -8.54 -1.78
N ALA A 21 13.90 -7.83 -0.69
CA ALA A 21 12.57 -7.63 -0.14
C ALA A 21 12.56 -6.24 0.49
N VAL A 22 11.77 -5.34 -0.08
CA VAL A 22 11.69 -3.95 0.38
C VAL A 22 10.73 -3.84 1.57
N GLU A 23 11.11 -3.05 2.56
CA GLU A 23 10.28 -2.73 3.72
C GLU A 23 10.02 -1.23 3.77
N SER A 24 8.98 -0.77 4.48
CA SER A 24 8.69 0.67 4.57
C SER A 24 9.86 1.51 5.10
N ALA A 25 10.77 0.90 5.87
CA ALA A 25 11.99 1.56 6.36
C ALA A 25 13.02 1.88 5.26
N ASP A 26 12.93 1.20 4.10
CA ASP A 26 13.78 1.42 2.93
C ASP A 26 13.35 2.65 2.11
N GLU A 27 12.16 3.21 2.37
CA GLU A 27 11.74 4.46 1.76
C GLU A 27 12.74 5.57 2.09
N SER A 28 13.37 6.12 1.05
CA SER A 28 14.48 7.06 1.20
C SER A 28 14.91 7.65 -0.13
N GLN A 29 15.67 8.74 -0.05
CA GLN A 29 16.50 9.21 -1.15
C GLN A 29 17.86 8.48 -1.13
N TYR A 30 18.27 7.94 -2.27
CA TYR A 30 19.52 7.26 -2.51
C TYR A 30 20.43 8.10 -3.42
N LEU A 31 21.74 8.01 -3.19
CA LEU A 31 22.76 8.76 -3.94
C LEU A 31 23.69 7.80 -4.68
N CYS A 32 23.74 7.93 -6.00
CA CYS A 32 24.78 7.30 -6.81
C CYS A 32 25.93 8.30 -6.95
N ARG A 33 27.14 7.90 -6.52
CA ARG A 33 28.34 8.74 -6.60
C ARG A 33 29.39 8.05 -7.46
N VAL A 34 29.81 8.73 -8.52
CA VAL A 34 30.85 8.27 -9.44
C VAL A 34 32.06 9.17 -9.29
N ARG A 35 33.25 8.58 -9.15
CA ARG A 35 34.52 9.31 -9.00
C ARG A 35 35.59 8.70 -9.89
N ASN A 36 36.36 9.55 -10.56
CA ASN A 36 37.59 9.17 -11.26
C ASN A 36 38.73 10.14 -10.87
N SER A 37 39.85 10.10 -11.58
CA SER A 37 41.02 10.96 -11.32
C SER A 37 40.79 12.44 -11.64
N VAL A 38 39.81 12.76 -12.47
CA VAL A 38 39.52 14.13 -12.94
C VAL A 38 38.46 14.80 -12.09
N GLY A 39 37.54 14.03 -11.49
CA GLY A 39 36.50 14.60 -10.65
C GLY A 39 35.50 13.59 -10.12
N GLN A 40 34.38 14.14 -9.62
CA GLN A 40 33.29 13.39 -9.03
C GLN A 40 31.94 13.95 -9.50
N HIS A 41 30.99 13.08 -9.75
CA HIS A 41 29.61 13.44 -10.05
C HIS A 41 28.63 12.63 -9.18
N MET A 42 27.44 13.18 -8.93
CA MET A 42 26.40 12.55 -8.11
C MET A 42 25.03 12.67 -8.76
N ALA A 43 24.23 11.60 -8.65
CA ALA A 43 22.84 11.55 -9.05
C ALA A 43 21.95 11.04 -7.90
N ARG A 44 20.68 11.44 -7.90
CA ARG A 44 19.71 11.09 -6.84
C ARG A 44 18.61 10.20 -7.40
N ALA A 45 18.15 9.25 -6.59
CA ALA A 45 16.95 8.45 -6.85
C ALA A 45 16.10 8.44 -5.57
N PHE A 46 14.79 8.54 -5.69
CA PHE A 46 13.88 8.43 -4.55
C PHE A 46 13.08 7.13 -4.65
N LEU A 47 13.10 6.34 -3.59
CA LEU A 47 12.32 5.11 -3.45
C LEU A 47 11.13 5.38 -2.54
N GLN A 48 9.92 5.30 -3.09
CA GLN A 48 8.68 5.26 -2.33
C GLN A 48 8.26 3.80 -2.15
N VAL A 49 7.93 3.39 -0.92
CA VAL A 49 7.48 2.04 -0.61
C VAL A 49 6.02 2.09 -0.17
N GLN A 50 5.13 1.57 -1.00
CA GLN A 50 3.72 1.47 -0.66
C GLN A 50 3.45 0.15 0.05
N SER A 51 2.92 0.22 1.28
CA SER A 51 2.41 -0.96 1.96
C SER A 51 1.02 -1.27 1.40
N THR A 52 0.88 -2.42 0.75
CA THR A 52 -0.41 -2.94 0.29
C THR A 52 -0.93 -3.97 1.27
N SER A 53 -2.24 -3.98 1.48
CA SER A 53 -2.91 -4.98 2.31
C SER A 53 -4.21 -5.41 1.66
N VAL A 54 -4.51 -6.71 1.76
CA VAL A 54 -5.73 -7.29 1.20
C VAL A 54 -6.94 -6.66 1.90
N PRO A 55 -7.95 -6.20 1.15
CA PRO A 55 -9.18 -5.67 1.74
C PRO A 55 -9.83 -6.68 2.68
N GLN A 56 -10.12 -6.26 3.91
CA GLN A 56 -10.90 -6.98 4.90
C GLN A 56 -12.26 -6.32 5.00
N VAL A 57 -13.33 -7.09 4.78
CA VAL A 57 -14.71 -6.58 4.73
C VAL A 57 -15.45 -6.99 5.99
N GLN A 58 -16.22 -6.05 6.55
CA GLN A 58 -17.14 -6.30 7.65
C GLN A 58 -18.51 -5.70 7.33
N VAL A 59 -19.56 -6.48 7.56
CA VAL A 59 -20.95 -6.05 7.43
C VAL A 59 -21.61 -5.99 8.80
N SER A 60 -22.48 -5.00 9.04
CA SER A 60 -23.24 -4.87 10.27
C SER A 60 -24.60 -4.22 10.02
N PRO A 61 -25.70 -4.75 10.58
CA PRO A 61 -25.80 -6.05 11.23
C PRO A 61 -25.64 -7.19 10.20
N GLU A 62 -25.09 -8.33 10.61
CA GLU A 62 -25.01 -9.53 9.77
C GLU A 62 -26.38 -10.18 9.54
N ARG A 63 -27.28 -10.03 10.52
CA ARG A 63 -28.68 -10.46 10.45
C ARG A 63 -29.55 -9.45 11.17
N THR A 64 -30.67 -9.11 10.56
CA THR A 64 -31.68 -8.23 11.16
C THR A 64 -33.07 -8.66 10.69
N GLU A 65 -34.06 -8.47 11.53
CA GLU A 65 -35.47 -8.74 11.25
C GLU A 65 -36.27 -7.51 11.66
N VAL A 66 -37.10 -6.99 10.75
CA VAL A 66 -37.84 -5.75 10.92
C VAL A 66 -39.24 -5.91 10.35
N GLN A 67 -40.19 -5.13 10.87
CA GLN A 67 -41.57 -5.12 10.37
C GLN A 67 -41.69 -4.34 9.06
N GLU A 68 -42.70 -4.64 8.26
CA GLU A 68 -43.02 -3.89 7.06
C GLU A 68 -43.20 -2.39 7.36
N GLY A 69 -42.69 -1.53 6.47
CA GLY A 69 -42.68 -0.08 6.66
C GLY A 69 -41.54 0.44 7.55
N SER A 70 -40.76 -0.44 8.19
CA SER A 70 -39.59 -0.03 8.98
C SER A 70 -38.43 0.40 8.09
N THR A 71 -37.66 1.39 8.56
CA THR A 71 -36.39 1.76 7.92
C THR A 71 -35.25 0.96 8.52
N VAL A 72 -34.45 0.31 7.68
CA VAL A 72 -33.26 -0.45 8.08
C VAL A 72 -32.01 0.13 7.42
N ARG A 73 -30.86 0.05 8.10
CA ARG A 73 -29.54 0.42 7.56
C ARG A 73 -28.61 -0.77 7.71
N LEU A 74 -27.99 -1.16 6.59
CA LEU A 74 -26.89 -2.11 6.57
C LEU A 74 -25.61 -1.34 6.27
N TYR A 75 -24.57 -1.61 7.05
CA TYR A 75 -23.28 -0.95 6.94
C TYR A 75 -22.26 -1.94 6.40
N CYS A 76 -21.47 -1.51 5.43
CA CYS A 76 -20.31 -2.25 4.92
C CYS A 76 -19.08 -1.38 5.16
N ARG A 77 -18.04 -1.97 5.73
CA ARG A 77 -16.74 -1.33 5.97
C ARG A 77 -15.66 -2.20 5.36
N ALA A 78 -14.73 -1.59 4.65
CA ALA A 78 -13.55 -2.25 4.11
C ALA A 78 -12.30 -1.59 4.66
N ALA A 79 -11.38 -2.39 5.19
CA ALA A 79 -10.05 -1.95 5.60
C ALA A 79 -9.00 -2.56 4.68
N GLY A 80 -8.07 -1.77 4.18
CA GLY A 80 -7.07 -2.23 3.21
C GLY A 80 -6.31 -1.05 2.59
N SER A 81 -5.21 -1.35 1.92
CA SER A 81 -4.40 -0.36 1.20
C SER A 81 -4.08 -0.88 -0.21
N PRO A 82 -4.41 -0.13 -1.28
CA PRO A 82 -5.16 1.14 -1.25
C PRO A 82 -6.61 0.96 -0.75
N ALA A 83 -7.28 2.07 -0.45
CA ALA A 83 -8.67 2.05 -0.01
C ALA A 83 -9.56 1.35 -1.05
N ALA A 84 -10.37 0.40 -0.59
CA ALA A 84 -11.27 -0.36 -1.46
C ALA A 84 -12.56 0.42 -1.76
N THR A 85 -13.09 0.22 -2.96
CA THR A 85 -14.42 0.70 -3.33
C THR A 85 -15.48 -0.23 -2.73
N ILE A 86 -16.48 0.33 -2.06
CA ILE A 86 -17.61 -0.42 -1.49
C ILE A 86 -18.78 -0.35 -2.47
N THR A 87 -19.27 -1.51 -2.89
CA THR A 87 -20.49 -1.67 -3.68
C THR A 87 -21.45 -2.59 -2.94
N TRP A 88 -22.75 -2.41 -3.16
CA TRP A 88 -23.79 -3.27 -2.63
C TRP A 88 -24.50 -3.96 -3.80
N GLU A 89 -24.85 -5.22 -3.59
CA GLU A 89 -25.62 -6.02 -4.55
C GLU A 89 -26.66 -6.84 -3.80
N LYS A 90 -27.78 -7.11 -4.47
CA LYS A 90 -28.80 -8.03 -3.96
C LYS A 90 -28.54 -9.41 -4.54
N GLU A 91 -28.37 -10.42 -3.70
CA GLU A 91 -28.25 -11.80 -4.16
C GLU A 91 -29.50 -12.20 -4.98
N GLY A 92 -29.28 -12.66 -6.21
CA GLY A 92 -30.36 -13.06 -7.12
C GLY A 92 -31.22 -11.91 -7.66
N GLY A 93 -30.77 -10.65 -7.57
CA GLY A 93 -31.53 -9.51 -8.10
C GLY A 93 -30.68 -8.27 -8.36
N SER A 94 -31.34 -7.12 -8.48
CA SER A 94 -30.69 -5.81 -8.64
C SER A 94 -31.11 -4.84 -7.54
N LEU A 95 -30.25 -3.88 -7.24
CA LEU A 95 -30.62 -2.71 -6.46
C LEU A 95 -31.28 -1.66 -7.37
N PRO A 96 -32.18 -0.82 -6.81
CA PRO A 96 -32.67 0.36 -7.52
C PRO A 96 -31.50 1.27 -7.96
N PRO A 97 -31.65 2.01 -9.07
CA PRO A 97 -30.66 2.99 -9.51
C PRO A 97 -30.52 4.17 -8.54
#